data_AF-A0A534Q9L7-F1
#
_entry.id   AF-A0A534Q9L7-F1
#
_cell.length_a   1.000
_cell.length_b   1.000
_cell.length_c   1.000
_cell.angle_alpha   90.00
_cell.angle_beta   90.00
_cell.angle_gamma   90.00
#
_symmetry.space_group_name_H-M   'P 1'
#
loop_
_entity.id
_entity.type
_entity.pdbx_description
1 polymer ?
#
loop_
_entity_poly.entity_id
_entity_poly.type
_entity_poly.pdbx_seq_one_letter_code
_entity_poly.pdbx_strand_id
1 'polypeptide(L)' 'MGVAKVTVLEQHMQGRDFLAGDRLTVADFNAAYTLDWANEAGMLEDAPRLRAYLKAMYARPKAPLTIAEGFAAIQR' A
#
# COMPACT_ATOMS: atom_id res chain seq x y z
N MET A 1 17.32 6.62 5.12
CA MET A 1 16.29 7.67 4.90
C MET A 1 14.89 7.14 4.58
N GLY A 2 14.71 5.86 4.19
CA GLY A 2 13.39 5.28 3.88
C GLY A 2 12.57 4.77 5.07
N VAL A 3 13.22 4.14 6.06
CA VAL A 3 12.55 3.50 7.23
C VAL A 3 11.73 4.50 8.05
N ALA A 4 12.28 5.70 8.31
CA ALA A 4 11.59 6.72 9.09
C ALA A 4 10.24 7.16 8.48
N LYS A 5 10.12 7.17 7.14
CA LYS A 5 8.86 7.55 6.47
C LYS A 5 7.80 6.46 6.57
N VAL A 6 8.20 5.19 6.46
CA VAL A 6 7.30 4.04 6.65
C VAL A 6 6.78 4.03 8.09
N THR A 7 7.64 4.25 9.08
CA THR A 7 7.23 4.29 10.50
C THR A 7 6.19 5.38 10.77
N VAL A 8 6.39 6.59 10.23
CA VAL A 8 5.42 7.69 10.39
C VAL A 8 4.06 7.31 9.78
N LEU A 9 4.07 6.70 8.60
CA LEU A 9 2.82 6.33 7.93
C LEU A 9 2.14 5.13 8.60
N GLU A 10 2.89 4.15 9.10
CA GLU A 10 2.39 3.04 9.91
C GLU A 10 1.68 3.56 11.17
N GLN A 11 2.28 4.52 11.87
CA GLN A 11 1.68 5.20 13.02
C GLN A 11 0.42 5.99 12.63
N HIS A 12 0.48 6.74 11.53
CA HIS A 12 -0.67 7.49 11.01
C HIS A 12 -1.86 6.60 10.69
N MET A 13 -1.64 5.35 10.30
CA MET A 13 -2.71 4.40 9.97
C MET A 13 -3.27 3.64 11.18
N GLN A 14 -2.79 3.91 12.40
CA GLN A 14 -3.35 3.30 13.61
C GLN A 14 -4.81 3.70 13.81
N GLY A 15 -5.70 2.70 13.87
CA GLY A 15 -7.15 2.91 14.03
C GLY A 15 -7.85 3.51 12.81
N ARG A 16 -7.20 3.54 11.63
CA ARG A 16 -7.75 4.15 10.42
C ARG A 16 -7.88 3.14 9.29
N ASP A 17 -9.01 3.18 8.61
CA ASP A 17 -9.29 2.34 7.43
C ASP A 17 -8.81 2.98 6.12
N PHE A 18 -8.74 4.32 6.09
CA PHE A 18 -8.39 5.12 4.92
C PHE A 18 -7.28 6.12 5.25
N LEU A 19 -6.46 6.43 4.25
CA LEU A 19 -5.29 7.29 4.37
C LEU A 19 -5.64 8.71 4.80
N ALA A 20 -6.76 9.27 4.35
CA ALA A 20 -7.17 10.63 4.64
C ALA A 20 -8.70 10.71 4.81
N GLY A 21 -9.15 11.18 5.97
CA GLY A 21 -10.57 11.19 6.34
C GLY A 21 -11.07 9.83 6.83
N ASP A 22 -12.37 9.63 6.72
CA ASP A 22 -13.18 8.49 7.19
C ASP A 22 -13.80 7.67 6.04
N ARG A 23 -13.50 8.05 4.80
CA ARG A 23 -13.98 7.38 3.59
C ARG A 23 -12.87 7.25 2.58
N LEU A 24 -13.03 6.30 1.67
CA LEU A 24 -12.14 6.12 0.54
C LEU A 24 -12.06 7.38 -0.33
N THR A 25 -10.83 7.75 -0.70
CA THR A 25 -10.51 8.85 -1.61
C THR A 25 -9.44 8.46 -2.64
N VAL A 26 -9.13 9.38 -3.55
CA VAL A 26 -8.01 9.24 -4.50
C VAL A 26 -6.66 9.16 -3.79
N ALA A 27 -6.54 9.70 -2.58
CA ALA A 27 -5.32 9.63 -1.78
C ALA A 27 -4.98 8.16 -1.46
N ASP A 28 -5.99 7.34 -1.18
CA ASP A 28 -5.80 5.93 -0.87
C ASP A 28 -5.21 5.13 -2.03
N PHE A 29 -5.68 5.41 -3.25
CA PHE A 29 -5.19 4.72 -4.45
C PHE A 29 -3.74 5.10 -4.76
N ASN A 30 -3.39 6.39 -4.63
CA ASN A 30 -2.00 6.84 -4.81
C ASN A 30 -1.07 6.24 -3.76
N ALA A 31 -1.52 6.18 -2.50
CA ALA A 31 -0.75 5.55 -1.44
C ALA A 31 -0.62 4.05 -1.63
N ALA A 32 -1.69 3.34 -2.05
CA ALA A 32 -1.64 1.91 -2.31
C ALA A 32 -0.60 1.58 -3.39
N TYR A 33 -0.62 2.29 -4.51
CA TYR A 33 0.36 2.11 -5.59
C TYR A 33 1.79 2.41 -5.13
N THR A 34 1.98 3.48 -4.34
CA THR A 34 3.30 3.83 -3.79
C THR A 34 3.78 2.78 -2.78
N LEU A 35 2.89 2.28 -1.93
CA LEU A 35 3.17 1.24 -0.94
C LEU A 35 3.43 -0.11 -1.59
N ASP A 36 2.85 -0.40 -2.75
CA ASP A 36 3.14 -1.61 -3.51
C ASP A 36 4.61 -1.63 -3.97
N TRP A 37 5.11 -0.53 -4.54
CA TRP A 37 6.54 -0.39 -4.83
C TRP A 37 7.42 -0.50 -3.58
N ALA A 38 6.99 0.08 -2.46
CA ALA A 38 7.71 -0.05 -1.19
C ALA A 38 7.70 -1.50 -0.68
N ASN A 39 6.62 -2.25 -0.92
CA ASN A 39 6.50 -3.66 -0.60
C ASN A 39 7.47 -4.51 -1.44
N GLU A 40 7.54 -4.26 -2.75
CA GLU A 40 8.52 -4.91 -3.64
C GLU A 40 9.97 -4.61 -3.25
N ALA A 41 10.22 -3.43 -2.67
CA ALA A 41 11.52 -3.06 -2.13
C ALA A 41 11.79 -3.59 -0.70
N GLY A 42 10.92 -4.45 -0.14
CA GLY A 42 11.05 -5.02 1.20
C GLY A 42 10.87 -4.02 2.35
N MET A 43 10.36 -2.81 2.08
CA MET A 43 10.33 -1.73 3.07
C MET A 43 9.18 -1.85 4.08
N LEU A 44 8.21 -2.74 3.85
CA LEU A 44 7.02 -2.89 4.69
C LEU A 44 7.08 -4.09 5.65
N GLU A 45 8.22 -4.78 5.76
CA GLU A 45 8.37 -5.98 6.60
C GLU A 45 7.91 -5.76 8.05
N ASP A 46 8.32 -4.63 8.65
CA ASP A 46 7.97 -4.22 10.01
C ASP A 46 6.73 -3.31 10.09
N ALA A 47 5.93 -3.20 9.02
CA ALA A 47 4.77 -2.32 8.91
C ALA A 47 3.46 -3.11 8.68
N PRO A 48 3.00 -3.91 9.65
CA PRO A 48 1.86 -4.80 9.48
C PRO A 48 0.56 -4.06 9.18
N ARG A 49 0.35 -2.85 9.71
CA ARG A 49 -0.87 -2.06 9.41
C ARG A 49 -0.88 -1.61 7.97
N LEU A 50 0.26 -1.15 7.44
CA LEU A 50 0.40 -0.78 6.03
C LEU A 50 0.26 -1.99 5.11
N ARG A 51 0.81 -3.15 5.46
CA ARG A 51 0.59 -4.40 4.68
C ARG A 51 -0.89 -4.79 4.65
N ALA A 52 -1.59 -4.70 5.79
CA ALA A 52 -3.02 -4.99 5.85
C ALA A 52 -3.86 -3.98 5.04
N TYR A 53 -3.51 -2.69 5.12
CA TYR A 53 -4.11 -1.63 4.31
C TYR A 53 -3.90 -1.87 2.81
N LEU A 54 -2.67 -2.18 2.39
CA LEU A 54 -2.32 -2.49 1.00
C LEU A 54 -3.14 -3.67 0.46
N LYS A 55 -3.21 -4.76 1.24
CA LYS A 55 -4.05 -5.92 0.92
C LYS A 55 -5.52 -5.54 0.74
N ALA A 56 -6.07 -4.69 1.61
CA ALA A 56 -7.46 -4.23 1.50
C ALA A 56 -7.71 -3.37 0.25
N MET A 57 -6.72 -2.59 -0.20
CA MET A 57 -6.83 -1.78 -1.43
C MET A 57 -6.84 -2.66 -2.68
N TYR A 58 -5.96 -3.66 -2.75
CA TYR A 58 -5.89 -4.58 -3.90
C TYR A 58 -6.97 -5.67 -3.92
N ALA A 59 -7.61 -5.97 -2.79
CA ALA A 59 -8.74 -6.90 -2.73
C ALA A 59 -10.03 -6.38 -3.43
N ARG A 60 -10.01 -5.16 -3.96
CA ARG A 60 -11.19 -4.52 -4.55
C ARG A 60 -11.46 -5.05 -5.96
N PRO A 61 -12.74 -5.18 -6.37
CA PRO A 61 -13.11 -5.83 -7.64
C PRO A 61 -12.50 -5.21 -8.92
N LYS A 62 -12.12 -3.94 -8.86
CA LYS A 62 -11.53 -3.20 -10.00
C LYS A 62 -10.14 -2.67 -9.68
N ALA A 63 -9.46 -3.23 -8.68
CA ALA A 63 -8.05 -2.89 -8.46
C ALA A 63 -7.23 -3.31 -9.70
N PRO A 64 -6.24 -2.49 -10.11
CA PRO A 64 -5.31 -2.91 -11.15
C PRO A 64 -4.41 -4.05 -10.63
N LEU A 65 -3.61 -4.63 -11.53
CA LEU A 65 -2.55 -5.56 -11.14
C LEU A 65 -1.61 -4.90 -10.12
N THR A 66 -1.16 -5.68 -9.14
CA THR A 66 -0.01 -5.31 -8.32
C THR A 66 1.23 -5.17 -9.19
N ILE A 67 2.28 -4.51 -8.66
CA ILE A 67 3.56 -4.38 -9.36
C ILE A 67 4.15 -5.75 -9.71
N ALA A 68 4.15 -6.70 -8.77
CA ALA A 68 4.63 -8.06 -9.00
C ALA A 68 3.85 -8.76 -10.14
N GLU A 69 2.52 -8.68 -10.13
CA GLU A 69 1.68 -9.24 -11.19
C GLU A 69 1.91 -8.56 -12.54
N GLY A 70 2.10 -7.23 -12.55
CA GLY A 70 2.40 -6.45 -13.74
C GLY A 70 3.71 -6.89 -14.41
N PHE A 71 4.78 -7.06 -13.63
CA PHE A 71 6.04 -7.60 -14.15
C PHE A 71 5.88 -9.05 -14.66
N ALA A 72 5.17 -9.90 -13.92
CA ALA A 72 4.91 -11.28 -14.32
C ALA A 72 4.09 -11.38 -15.63
N ALA A 73 3.22 -10.40 -15.90
CA ALA A 73 2.41 -10.35 -17.12
C ALA A 73 3.22 -9.92 -18.36
N ILE A 74 4.23 -9.05 -18.20
CA ILE A 74 5.08 -8.55 -19.31
C ILE A 74 6.12 -9.59 -19.75
N GLN A 75 6.51 -10.51 -18.87
CA GLN A 75 7.50 -11.56 -19.15
C GLN A 75 6.93 -12.80 -19.88
N ARG A 76 5.66 -12.78 -20.27
CA ARG A 76 5.00 -13.84 -21.04
C ARG A 76 5.01 -13.53 -22.52
#